data_AF-A0A2V1B6H1-F1
#
_entry.id   AF-A0A2V1B6H1-F1
#
_cell.length_a   1.000
_cell.length_b   1.000
_cell.length_c   1.000
_cell.angle_alpha   90.00
_cell.angle_beta   90.00
_cell.angle_gamma   90.00
#
_symmetry.space_group_name_H-M   'P 1'
#
loop_
_entity.id
_entity.type
_entity.pdbx_description
1 polymer ?
#
loop_
_entity_poly.entity_id
_entity_poly.type
_entity_poly.pdbx_seq_one_letter_code
_entity_poly.pdbx_strand_id
1 'polypeptide(L)'
;MAERLTAAWDLTDKERNNTTPDALAVQLFDISIHVLTTPQSGGSYTNCTMMHFVGVLGIDEKTHFWKSPCVFTTILAGLVWMSRLLFLEYALPERAYHGLSGADSPEASRADFPNPLDRLHYIRRKYVRRGSPYALDAIFELLFKGNELRMREGGKVKVTW
;
A
#
# COMPACT_ATOMS: atom_id res chain seq x y z
N MET A 1 18.62 -18.82 30.83
CA MET A 1 17.84 -18.60 29.58
C MET A 1 17.24 -17.18 29.50
N ALA A 2 16.93 -16.52 30.62
CA ALA A 2 16.41 -15.15 30.65
C ALA A 2 17.42 -14.06 30.22
N GLU A 3 18.71 -14.19 30.55
CA GLU A 3 19.75 -13.18 30.21
C GLU A 3 20.05 -13.06 28.69
N ARG A 4 19.78 -14.11 27.91
CA ARG A 4 19.94 -14.07 26.44
C ARG A 4 18.83 -13.28 25.76
N LEU A 5 17.65 -13.17 26.39
CA LEU A 5 16.53 -12.42 25.83
C LEU A 5 16.70 -10.92 26.10
N THR A 6 17.10 -10.52 27.31
CA THR A 6 17.38 -9.11 27.64
C THR A 6 18.49 -8.51 26.77
N ALA A 7 19.57 -9.26 26.54
CA ALA A 7 20.65 -8.81 25.65
C ALA A 7 20.21 -8.65 24.17
N ALA A 8 19.24 -9.46 23.69
CA ALA A 8 18.73 -9.35 22.32
C ALA A 8 17.82 -8.12 22.13
N TRP A 9 17.03 -7.78 23.16
CA TRP A 9 16.23 -6.55 23.16
C TRP A 9 17.13 -5.30 23.29
N ASP A 10 18.16 -5.34 24.12
CA ASP A 10 19.12 -4.23 24.26
C ASP A 10 19.94 -3.98 22.98
N LEU A 11 20.33 -5.03 22.25
CA LEU A 11 21.01 -4.92 20.95
C LEU A 11 20.10 -4.29 19.87
N THR A 12 18.83 -4.71 19.82
CA THR A 12 17.84 -4.15 18.87
C THR A 12 17.41 -2.73 19.22
N ASP A 13 17.43 -2.32 20.50
CA ASP A 13 17.22 -0.92 20.89
C ASP A 13 18.40 -0.03 20.48
N LYS A 14 19.64 -0.52 20.60
CA LYS A 14 20.84 0.23 20.20
C LYS A 14 20.96 0.42 18.68
N GLU A 15 20.54 -0.58 17.90
CA GLU A 15 20.42 -0.49 16.44
C GLU A 15 19.24 0.38 15.99
N ARG A 16 18.09 0.32 16.68
CA ARG A 16 16.99 1.27 16.43
C ARG A 16 17.41 2.73 16.63
N ASN A 17 18.28 2.98 17.61
CA ASN A 17 18.74 4.33 17.94
C ASN A 17 19.89 4.84 17.03
N ASN A 18 20.53 3.97 16.25
CA ASN A 18 21.61 4.33 15.32
C ASN A 18 21.15 4.50 13.87
N THR A 19 19.90 4.12 13.58
CA THR A 19 19.35 4.19 12.22
C THR A 19 18.93 5.62 11.94
N THR A 20 19.47 6.23 10.88
CA THR A 20 19.05 7.57 10.48
C THR A 20 17.56 7.53 10.08
N PRO A 21 16.77 8.56 10.40
CA PRO A 21 15.34 8.59 10.05
C PRO A 21 15.11 8.41 8.53
N ASP A 22 16.07 8.84 7.71
CA ASP A 22 16.07 8.65 6.27
C ASP A 22 16.20 7.18 5.85
N ALA A 23 17.04 6.39 6.53
CA ALA A 23 17.22 4.97 6.20
C ALA A 23 15.96 4.16 6.55
N LEU A 24 15.30 4.47 7.67
CA LEU A 24 14.01 3.85 8.03
C LEU A 24 12.93 4.18 7.01
N ALA A 25 12.85 5.43 6.54
CA ALA A 25 11.88 5.84 5.54
C ALA A 25 12.08 5.08 4.22
N VAL A 26 13.34 4.88 3.78
CA VAL A 26 13.66 4.10 2.58
C VAL A 26 13.25 2.63 2.73
N GLN A 27 13.51 2.00 3.89
CA GLN A 27 13.09 0.62 4.15
C GLN A 27 11.57 0.48 4.20
N LEU A 28 10.87 1.41 4.86
CA LEU A 28 9.41 1.43 4.89
C LEU A 28 8.83 1.60 3.49
N PHE A 29 9.44 2.46 2.67
CA PHE A 29 9.05 2.63 1.28
C PHE A 29 9.25 1.35 0.48
N ASP A 30 10.40 0.69 0.61
CA ASP A 30 10.68 -0.59 -0.07
C ASP A 30 9.65 -1.67 0.30
N ILE A 31 9.41 -1.88 1.59
CA ILE A 31 8.40 -2.84 2.07
C ILE A 31 7.02 -2.48 1.51
N SER A 32 6.64 -1.20 1.54
CA SER A 32 5.33 -0.74 1.07
C SER A 32 5.14 -1.02 -0.42
N ILE A 33 6.15 -0.71 -1.25
CA ILE A 33 6.13 -1.00 -2.69
C ILE A 33 6.15 -2.50 -2.94
N HIS A 34 6.95 -3.27 -2.21
CA HIS A 34 7.02 -4.72 -2.36
C HIS A 34 5.65 -5.38 -2.08
N VAL A 35 4.98 -4.98 -1.01
CA VAL A 35 3.63 -5.46 -0.67
C VAL A 35 2.61 -5.10 -1.76
N LEU A 36 2.71 -3.91 -2.36
CA LEU A 36 1.82 -3.47 -3.44
C LEU A 36 2.11 -4.15 -4.78
N THR A 37 3.36 -4.53 -5.04
CA THR A 37 3.83 -5.11 -6.31
C THR A 37 3.92 -6.63 -6.30
N THR A 38 3.68 -7.27 -5.15
CA THR A 38 3.59 -8.74 -5.05
C THR A 38 2.35 -9.23 -5.82
N PRO A 39 2.51 -10.08 -6.85
CA PRO A 39 1.38 -10.58 -7.62
C PRO A 39 0.55 -11.57 -6.80
N GLN A 40 -0.75 -11.55 -7.04
CA GLN A 40 -1.71 -12.49 -6.48
C GLN A 40 -1.60 -13.81 -7.24
N SER A 41 -1.07 -14.83 -6.57
CA SER A 41 -0.99 -16.18 -7.13
C SER A 41 -2.36 -16.85 -7.13
N GLY A 42 -2.84 -17.24 -8.33
CA GLY A 42 -4.01 -18.10 -8.51
C GLY A 42 -5.37 -17.41 -8.52
N GLY A 43 -5.43 -16.08 -8.73
CA GLY A 43 -6.70 -15.35 -8.84
C GLY A 43 -7.53 -15.28 -7.55
N SER A 44 -6.97 -15.73 -6.43
CA SER A 44 -7.60 -15.63 -5.12
C SER A 44 -6.96 -14.51 -4.31
N TYR A 45 -7.81 -13.68 -3.71
CA TYR A 45 -7.40 -12.61 -2.79
C TYR A 45 -6.78 -13.14 -1.48
N THR A 46 -6.92 -14.43 -1.19
CA THR A 46 -6.42 -15.07 0.04
C THR A 46 -4.90 -15.17 0.12
N ASN A 47 -4.18 -15.04 -0.99
CA ASN A 47 -2.72 -15.10 -1.01
C ASN A 47 -2.08 -13.70 -0.99
N CYS A 48 -2.90 -12.65 -0.92
CA CYS A 48 -2.42 -11.28 -0.98
C CYS A 48 -2.28 -10.70 0.43
N THR A 49 -1.05 -10.46 0.89
CA THR A 49 -0.75 -9.85 2.19
C THR A 49 -1.51 -8.55 2.41
N MET A 50 -1.61 -7.72 1.36
CA MET A 50 -2.37 -6.47 1.42
C MET A 50 -3.87 -6.70 1.69
N MET A 51 -4.46 -7.76 1.14
CA MET A 51 -5.87 -8.06 1.36
C MET A 51 -6.14 -8.57 2.77
N HIS A 52 -5.18 -9.27 3.40
CA HIS A 52 -5.27 -9.58 4.83
C HIS A 52 -5.27 -8.31 5.68
N PHE A 53 -4.35 -7.38 5.39
CA PHE A 53 -4.31 -6.08 6.07
C PHE A 53 -5.63 -5.30 5.91
N VAL A 54 -6.17 -5.24 4.69
CA VAL A 54 -7.46 -4.63 4.39
C VAL A 54 -8.61 -5.31 5.14
N GLY A 55 -8.58 -6.64 5.27
CA GLY A 55 -9.55 -7.41 6.03
C GLY A 55 -9.56 -7.02 7.51
N VAL A 56 -8.38 -6.92 8.13
CA VAL A 56 -8.22 -6.47 9.52
C VAL A 56 -8.72 -5.03 9.69
N LEU A 57 -8.42 -4.14 8.75
CA LEU A 57 -8.95 -2.77 8.76
C LEU A 57 -10.48 -2.69 8.64
N GLY A 58 -11.12 -3.73 8.10
CA GLY A 58 -12.57 -3.84 7.99
C GLY A 58 -13.26 -4.21 9.29
N ILE A 59 -12.53 -4.67 10.30
CA ILE A 59 -13.08 -5.08 11.61
C ILE A 59 -13.11 -3.86 12.53
N ASP A 60 -14.22 -3.69 13.25
CA ASP A 60 -14.33 -2.71 14.32
C ASP A 60 -13.74 -3.25 15.63
N GLU A 61 -12.80 -2.50 16.21
CA GLU A 61 -12.08 -2.87 17.43
C GLU A 61 -13.00 -2.97 18.64
N LYS A 62 -14.07 -2.14 18.70
CA LYS A 62 -14.96 -2.08 19.86
C LYS A 62 -16.07 -3.11 19.81
N THR A 63 -16.60 -3.36 18.62
CA THR A 63 -17.78 -4.20 18.44
C THR A 63 -17.44 -5.58 17.90
N HIS A 64 -16.20 -5.78 17.41
CA HIS A 64 -15.73 -6.99 16.70
C HIS A 64 -16.59 -7.36 15.47
N PHE A 65 -17.48 -6.47 15.03
CA PHE A 65 -18.26 -6.62 13.81
C PHE A 65 -17.58 -5.92 12.64
N TRP A 66 -18.05 -6.22 11.43
CA TRP A 66 -17.62 -5.53 10.23
C TRP A 66 -18.05 -4.06 10.26
N LYS A 67 -17.14 -3.16 9.86
CA LYS A 67 -17.45 -1.74 9.69
C LYS A 67 -18.54 -1.57 8.63
N SER A 68 -19.42 -0.59 8.84
CA SER A 68 -20.40 -0.20 7.83
C SER A 68 -19.72 0.10 6.48
N PRO A 69 -20.35 -0.25 5.34
CA PRO A 69 -19.83 0.05 4.02
C PRO A 69 -19.47 1.52 3.82
N CYS A 70 -20.18 2.47 4.44
CA CYS A 70 -19.85 3.90 4.38
C CYS A 70 -18.45 4.20 4.94
N VAL A 71 -18.13 3.63 6.11
CA VAL A 71 -16.86 3.87 6.80
C VAL A 71 -15.75 3.11 6.09
N PHE A 72 -16.01 1.84 5.76
CA PHE A 72 -15.01 0.98 5.12
C PHE A 72 -14.61 1.47 3.73
N THR A 73 -15.57 1.94 2.90
CA THR A 73 -15.26 2.53 1.59
C THR A 73 -14.41 3.80 1.70
N THR A 74 -14.55 4.58 2.76
CA THR A 74 -13.72 5.76 3.01
C THR A 74 -12.27 5.35 3.33
N ILE A 75 -12.09 4.30 4.14
CA ILE A 75 -10.77 3.73 4.45
C ILE A 75 -10.10 3.19 3.16
N LEU A 76 -10.84 2.42 2.36
CA LEU A 76 -10.36 1.89 1.09
C LEU A 76 -9.98 3.01 0.11
N ALA A 77 -10.78 4.08 0.02
CA ALA A 77 -10.45 5.24 -0.81
C ALA A 77 -9.14 5.91 -0.35
N GLY A 78 -8.91 5.99 0.97
CA GLY A 78 -7.64 6.44 1.55
C GLY A 78 -6.46 5.55 1.13
N LEU A 79 -6.61 4.23 1.19
CA LEU A 79 -5.57 3.29 0.75
C LEU A 79 -5.26 3.40 -0.75
N VAL A 80 -6.28 3.58 -1.59
CA VAL A 80 -6.10 3.84 -3.03
C VAL A 80 -5.32 5.14 -3.25
N TRP A 81 -5.61 6.18 -2.48
CA TRP A 81 -4.90 7.46 -2.60
C TRP A 81 -3.44 7.33 -2.16
N MET A 82 -3.18 6.70 -1.01
CA MET A 82 -1.82 6.47 -0.51
C MET A 82 -0.99 5.59 -1.45
N SER A 83 -1.55 4.49 -1.95
CA SER A 83 -0.87 3.63 -2.93
C SER A 83 -0.55 4.36 -4.23
N ARG A 84 -1.43 5.24 -4.73
CA ARG A 84 -1.13 6.08 -5.90
C ARG A 84 0.02 7.05 -5.66
N LEU A 85 0.14 7.62 -4.46
CA LEU A 85 1.28 8.45 -4.08
C LEU A 85 2.58 7.63 -4.03
N LEU A 86 2.56 6.44 -3.43
CA LEU A 86 3.71 5.55 -3.39
C LEU A 86 4.15 5.14 -4.81
N PHE A 87 3.20 4.79 -5.69
CA PHE A 87 3.51 4.48 -7.08
C PHE A 87 3.99 5.69 -7.88
N LEU A 88 3.59 6.91 -7.51
CA LEU A 88 4.11 8.13 -8.14
C LEU A 88 5.58 8.33 -7.79
N GLU A 89 5.93 8.20 -6.51
CA GLU A 89 7.33 8.25 -6.05
C GLU A 89 8.15 7.09 -6.65
N TYR A 90 7.58 5.90 -6.76
CA TYR A 90 8.25 4.76 -7.41
C TYR A 90 8.45 4.95 -8.92
N ALA A 91 7.51 5.63 -9.59
CA ALA A 91 7.61 5.93 -11.00
C ALA A 91 8.62 7.05 -11.28
N LEU A 92 8.62 8.09 -10.45
CA LEU A 92 9.38 9.32 -10.63
C LEU A 92 9.98 9.76 -9.29
N PRO A 93 11.01 9.06 -8.79
CA PRO A 93 11.54 9.38 -7.49
C PRO A 93 12.31 10.69 -7.52
N GLU A 94 12.18 11.47 -6.45
CA GLU A 94 12.93 12.72 -6.33
C GLU A 94 14.44 12.45 -6.22
N ARG A 95 14.81 11.37 -5.53
CA ARG A 95 16.19 10.92 -5.31
C ARG A 95 16.38 9.48 -5.78
N ALA A 96 17.58 9.12 -6.22
CA ALA A 96 17.90 7.74 -6.49
C ALA A 96 17.82 6.92 -5.18
N TYR A 97 17.07 5.83 -5.20
CA TYR A 97 16.93 4.95 -4.07
C TYR A 97 17.79 3.70 -4.30
N HIS A 98 18.91 3.60 -3.57
CA HIS A 98 19.76 2.41 -3.62
C HIS A 98 19.20 1.35 -2.65
N GLY A 99 18.95 0.13 -3.16
CA GLY A 99 18.57 -1.03 -2.33
C GLY A 99 17.08 -1.39 -2.28
N LEU A 100 16.24 -0.82 -3.16
CA LEU A 100 14.87 -1.28 -3.36
C LEU A 100 14.83 -2.68 -3.99
N SER A 101 14.02 -3.58 -3.45
CA SER A 101 13.93 -4.99 -3.81
C SER A 101 13.02 -5.28 -5.03
N GLY A 102 12.86 -4.31 -5.93
CA GLY A 102 11.92 -4.37 -7.07
C GLY A 102 12.60 -4.49 -8.43
N ALA A 103 12.08 -5.35 -9.30
CA ALA A 103 12.60 -5.50 -10.67
C ALA A 103 12.53 -4.22 -11.52
N ASP A 104 11.58 -3.31 -11.21
CA ASP A 104 11.46 -2.00 -11.87
C ASP A 104 11.99 -0.85 -10.99
N SER A 105 12.79 -1.17 -9.97
CA SER A 105 13.27 -0.19 -9.02
C SER A 105 13.98 0.96 -9.73
N PRO A 106 13.66 2.22 -9.40
CA PRO A 106 14.42 3.33 -9.90
C PRO A 106 15.78 3.43 -9.20
N GLU A 107 16.82 2.93 -9.86
CA GLU A 107 18.22 3.23 -9.48
C GLU A 107 18.64 4.66 -9.86
N ALA A 108 17.79 5.37 -10.61
CA ALA A 108 18.03 6.70 -11.16
C ALA A 108 16.99 7.71 -10.64
N SER A 109 17.41 8.97 -10.49
CA SER A 109 16.52 10.05 -10.07
C SER A 109 15.61 10.52 -11.21
N ARG A 110 14.54 11.26 -10.89
CA ARG A 110 13.65 11.85 -11.89
C ARG A 110 14.39 12.65 -12.97
N ALA A 111 15.48 13.32 -12.62
CA ALA A 111 16.27 14.16 -13.54
C ALA A 111 17.05 13.33 -14.57
N ASP A 112 17.34 12.07 -14.26
CA ASP A 112 18.15 11.18 -15.09
C ASP A 112 17.31 10.43 -16.13
N PHE A 113 15.98 10.48 -16.05
CA PHE A 113 15.11 9.83 -17.03
C PHE A 113 14.96 10.68 -18.31
N PRO A 114 15.25 10.12 -19.49
CA PRO A 114 15.11 10.85 -20.75
C PRO A 114 13.65 11.21 -21.07
N ASN A 115 12.68 10.38 -20.66
CA ASN A 115 11.26 10.71 -20.71
C ASN A 115 10.51 10.26 -19.44
N PRO A 116 10.37 11.15 -18.44
CA PRO A 116 9.66 10.86 -17.20
C PRO A 116 8.20 10.40 -17.41
N LEU A 117 7.52 10.93 -18.42
CA LEU A 117 6.11 10.65 -18.66
C LEU A 117 5.88 9.21 -19.13
N ASP A 118 6.77 8.68 -19.96
CA ASP A 118 6.69 7.30 -20.45
C ASP A 118 6.87 6.30 -19.30
N ARG A 119 7.80 6.59 -18.37
CA ARG A 119 8.02 5.79 -17.16
C ARG A 119 6.77 5.79 -16.27
N LEU A 120 6.15 6.96 -16.06
CA LEU A 120 4.90 7.07 -15.31
C LEU A 120 3.78 6.24 -15.94
N HIS A 121 3.61 6.32 -17.26
CA HIS A 121 2.62 5.53 -17.98
C HIS A 121 2.92 4.03 -17.96
N TYR A 122 4.19 3.63 -17.95
CA TYR A 122 4.61 2.25 -17.81
C TYR A 122 4.18 1.68 -16.45
N ILE A 123 4.60 2.31 -15.35
CA ILE A 123 4.28 1.89 -13.98
C ILE A 123 2.77 1.88 -13.74
N ARG A 124 2.06 2.93 -14.18
CA ARG A 124 0.59 3.01 -14.07
C ARG A 124 -0.10 1.86 -14.79
N ARG A 125 0.32 1.53 -16.01
CA ARG A 125 -0.29 0.45 -16.81
C ARG A 125 -0.02 -0.93 -16.21
N LYS A 126 1.16 -1.10 -15.60
CA LYS A 126 1.58 -2.35 -14.97
C LYS A 126 0.84 -2.59 -13.65
N TYR A 127 0.92 -1.65 -12.72
CA TYR A 127 0.51 -1.87 -11.32
C TYR A 127 -0.83 -1.22 -10.91
N VAL A 128 -1.26 -0.16 -11.58
CA VAL A 128 -2.43 0.67 -11.17
C VAL A 128 -3.67 0.38 -12.03
N ARG A 129 -3.58 -0.58 -12.95
CA ARG A 129 -4.68 -0.93 -13.85
C ARG A 129 -5.64 -1.90 -13.16
N ARG A 130 -6.94 -1.69 -13.40
CA ARG A 130 -7.99 -2.65 -13.05
C ARG A 130 -7.82 -3.94 -13.88
N GLY A 131 -8.02 -5.11 -13.27
CA GLY A 131 -7.74 -6.42 -13.83
C GLY A 131 -6.25 -6.79 -13.84
N SER A 132 -5.43 -6.10 -13.03
CA SER A 132 -4.03 -6.47 -12.86
C SER A 132 -3.89 -7.47 -11.71
N PRO A 133 -2.88 -8.35 -11.72
CA PRO A 133 -2.69 -9.34 -10.66
C PRO A 133 -2.16 -8.71 -9.36
N TYR A 134 -2.16 -7.39 -9.20
CA TYR A 134 -1.54 -6.70 -8.07
C TYR A 134 -2.58 -6.26 -7.04
N ALA A 135 -2.12 -6.02 -5.81
CA ALA A 135 -2.98 -5.72 -4.67
C ALA A 135 -3.96 -4.55 -4.91
N LEU A 136 -3.53 -3.55 -5.69
CA LEU A 136 -4.34 -2.38 -6.00
C LEU A 136 -5.65 -2.71 -6.72
N ASP A 137 -5.66 -3.72 -7.61
CA ASP A 137 -6.87 -4.12 -8.31
C ASP A 137 -7.92 -4.66 -7.34
N ALA A 138 -7.51 -5.54 -6.44
CA ALA A 138 -8.39 -6.10 -5.42
C ALA A 138 -8.99 -5.02 -4.50
N ILE A 139 -8.21 -3.99 -4.16
CA ILE A 139 -8.71 -2.82 -3.41
C ILE A 139 -9.74 -2.04 -4.25
N PHE A 140 -9.50 -1.84 -5.55
CA PHE A 140 -10.47 -1.20 -6.44
C PHE A 140 -11.78 -1.98 -6.56
N GLU A 141 -11.69 -3.30 -6.71
CA GLU A 141 -12.87 -4.16 -6.77
C GLU A 141 -13.68 -4.09 -5.48
N LEU A 142 -13.00 -4.15 -4.34
CA LEU A 142 -13.65 -4.08 -3.03
C LEU A 142 -14.28 -2.70 -2.80
N LEU A 143 -13.60 -1.63 -3.21
CA LEU A 143 -14.13 -0.27 -3.15
C LEU A 143 -15.37 -0.11 -4.03
N PHE A 144 -15.38 -0.67 -5.25
CA PHE A 144 -16.54 -0.63 -6.14
C PHE A 144 -17.73 -1.38 -5.54
N LYS A 145 -17.52 -2.62 -5.07
CA LYS A 145 -18.55 -3.43 -4.40
C LYS A 145 -19.07 -2.75 -3.13
N GLY A 146 -18.18 -2.19 -2.31
CA GLY A 146 -18.54 -1.46 -1.10
C GLY A 146 -19.36 -0.20 -1.40
N ASN A 147 -19.04 0.52 -2.48
CA ASN A 147 -19.83 1.66 -2.93
C ASN A 147 -21.22 1.23 -3.42
N GLU A 148 -21.33 0.12 -4.12
CA GLU A 148 -22.62 -0.44 -4.54
C GLU A 148 -23.49 -0.78 -3.33
N LEU A 149 -22.92 -1.46 -2.33
CA LEU A 149 -23.61 -1.76 -1.06
C LEU A 149 -24.03 -0.48 -0.34
N ARG A 150 -23.15 0.51 -0.25
CA ARG A 150 -23.45 1.82 0.33
C ARG A 150 -24.64 2.50 -0.35
N MET A 151 -24.74 2.42 -1.68
CA MET A 151 -25.87 2.99 -2.41
C MET A 151 -27.16 2.22 -2.11
N ARG A 152 -27.10 0.88 -2.01
CA ARG A 152 -28.24 0.01 -1.67
C ARG A 152 -28.75 0.22 -0.24
N GLU A 153 -27.87 0.50 0.71
CA GLU A 153 -28.23 0.79 2.11
C GLU A 153 -28.85 2.18 2.32
N GLY A 154 -29.16 2.91 1.24
CA GLY A 154 -29.84 4.21 1.31
C GLY A 154 -28.87 5.37 1.52
N GLY A 155 -27.81 5.42 0.72
CA GLY A 155 -26.78 6.47 0.76
C GLY A 155 -27.38 7.84 1.04
N LYS A 156 -26.90 8.51 2.11
CA LYS A 156 -27.42 9.80 2.59
C LYS A 156 -27.70 10.72 1.39
N VAL A 157 -28.96 11.10 1.20
CA VAL A 157 -29.37 12.07 0.19
C VAL A 157 -28.53 13.33 0.41
N LYS A 158 -27.63 13.60 -0.53
CA LYS A 158 -26.80 14.80 -0.50
C LYS A 158 -27.66 15.92 -1.08
N VAL A 159 -28.33 16.68 -0.21
CA VAL A 159 -28.99 17.92 -0.62
C VAL A 159 -27.87 18.92 -0.90
N THR A 160 -27.63 19.20 -2.18
CA THR A 160 -26.83 20.34 -2.62
C THR A 160 -27.78 21.53 -2.75
N TRP A 161 -27.49 22.58 -2.00
CA TRP A 161 -28.10 23.91 -2.18
C TRP A 161 -27.52 24.62 -3.38
#